data_AF-A0A3M0GMX5-F1
#
_entry.id   AF-A0A3M0GMX5-F1
#
_cell.length_a   1.000
_cell.length_b   1.000
_cell.length_c   1.000
_cell.angle_alpha   90.00
_cell.angle_beta   90.00
_cell.angle_gamma   90.00
#
_symmetry.space_group_name_H-M   'P 1'
#
loop_
_entity.id
_entity.type
_entity.pdbx_description
1 polymer ?
#
loop_
_entity_poly.entity_id
_entity_poly.type
_entity_poly.pdbx_seq_one_letter_code
_entity_poly.pdbx_strand_id
1 'polypeptide(L)' 'MTIVSFGDKVTLNSKVRIGIDNYPEAEFGLLTGEIKEMSEIPNHQGNYIAVAYLKNGLETTTNSFLPFSEGMVGYC' A
#
# COMPACT_ATOMS: atom_id res chain seq x y z
N MET A 1 6.26 5.96 -3.94
CA MET A 1 6.77 5.56 -2.61
C MET A 1 5.62 5.78 -1.65
N THR A 2 4.98 4.72 -1.16
CA THR A 2 3.77 4.82 -0.33
C THR A 2 4.06 4.26 1.05
N ILE A 3 3.66 5.00 2.08
CA ILE A 3 3.79 4.63 3.49
C ILE A 3 2.52 3.87 3.86
N VAL A 4 2.67 2.66 4.40
CA VAL A 4 1.56 1.80 4.79
C VAL A 4 1.73 1.41 6.27
N SER A 5 0.66 1.51 7.06
CA SER A 5 0.63 1.09 8.47
C SER A 5 0.04 -0.31 8.60
N PHE A 6 0.67 -1.17 9.40
CA PHE A 6 0.27 -2.57 9.61
C PHE A 6 0.20 -2.94 11.09
N GLY A 7 -0.65 -3.92 11.43
CA GLY A 7 -0.71 -4.58 12.75
C GLY A 7 0.21 -5.81 12.87
N ASP A 8 0.06 -6.59 13.97
CA ASP A 8 0.96 -7.62 14.56
C ASP A 8 1.54 -8.74 13.67
N LYS A 9 1.33 -8.77 12.35
CA LYS A 9 1.83 -9.88 11.51
C LYS A 9 2.16 -9.49 10.07
N VAL A 10 3.00 -8.46 9.90
CA VAL A 10 3.60 -8.14 8.60
C VAL A 10 5.10 -8.37 8.66
N THR A 11 5.59 -9.20 7.74
CA THR A 11 7.02 -9.49 7.57
C THR A 11 7.54 -8.90 6.27
N LEU A 12 8.85 -8.68 6.19
CA LEU A 12 9.53 -8.34 4.94
C LEU A 12 9.15 -9.33 3.82
N ASN A 13 9.02 -8.81 2.60
CA ASN A 13 8.61 -9.54 1.39
C ASN A 13 7.17 -10.10 1.40
N SER A 14 6.34 -9.71 2.37
CA SER A 14 4.91 -10.05 2.35
C SER A 14 4.20 -9.35 1.20
N LYS A 15 3.33 -10.09 0.49
CA LYS A 15 2.41 -9.49 -0.48
C LYS A 15 1.30 -8.74 0.24
N VAL A 16 1.01 -7.54 -0.23
CA VAL A 16 -0.07 -6.69 0.31
C VAL A 16 -0.98 -6.23 -0.82
N ARG A 17 -2.25 -6.00 -0.47
CA ARG A 17 -3.25 -5.41 -1.36
C ARG A 17 -3.60 -4.04 -0.81
N ILE A 18 -3.61 -3.03 -1.67
CA ILE A 18 -3.72 -1.64 -1.26
C ILE A 18 -4.92 -1.04 -1.98
N GLY A 19 -5.95 -0.68 -1.20
CA GLY A 19 -7.04 0.17 -1.67
C GLY A 19 -6.59 1.63 -1.68
N ILE A 20 -7.11 2.43 -2.59
CA ILE A 20 -6.83 3.88 -2.65
C ILE A 20 -8.13 4.62 -2.34
N ASP A 21 -8.10 5.58 -1.41
CA ASP A 21 -9.31 6.23 -0.87
C ASP A 21 -10.21 6.84 -1.97
N ASN A 22 -9.59 7.39 -3.02
CA ASN A 22 -10.29 8.01 -4.14
C ASN A 22 -10.62 7.06 -5.30
N TYR A 23 -10.30 5.76 -5.18
CA TYR A 23 -10.59 4.74 -6.19
C TYR A 23 -11.27 3.53 -5.54
N PRO A 24 -12.62 3.51 -5.52
CA PRO A 24 -13.38 2.42 -4.91
C PRO A 24 -13.01 1.04 -5.47
N GLU A 25 -12.70 0.11 -4.57
CA GLU A 25 -12.26 -1.25 -4.93
C GLU A 25 -13.28 -2.04 -5.76
N ALA A 26 -14.57 -1.75 -5.60
CA ALA A 26 -15.64 -2.42 -6.33
C ALA A 26 -15.62 -2.09 -7.83
N GLU A 27 -15.10 -0.92 -8.20
CA GLU A 27 -15.02 -0.45 -9.59
C GLU A 27 -13.61 -0.64 -10.15
N PHE A 28 -12.60 -0.22 -9.39
CA PHE A 28 -11.23 -0.17 -9.87
C PHE A 28 -10.36 -1.32 -9.38
N GLY A 29 -10.81 -2.13 -8.42
CA GLY A 29 -9.98 -3.17 -7.78
C GLY A 29 -8.93 -2.59 -6.84
N LEU A 30 -7.92 -3.40 -6.52
CA LEU A 30 -6.87 -3.08 -5.56
C LEU A 30 -5.50 -3.04 -6.24
N LEU A 31 -4.57 -2.23 -5.73
CA LEU A 31 -3.17 -2.32 -6.12
C LEU A 31 -2.50 -3.50 -5.41
N THR A 32 -1.52 -4.12 -6.06
CA THR A 32 -0.73 -5.20 -5.46
C THR A 32 0.70 -4.76 -5.23
N GLY A 33 1.17 -4.91 -4.00
CA GLY A 33 2.52 -4.56 -3.59
C GLY A 33 3.22 -5.64 -2.78
N GLU A 34 4.47 -5.38 -2.45
CA GLU A 34 5.29 -6.22 -1.58
C GLU A 34 6.06 -5.36 -0.59
N ILE A 35 6.07 -5.73 0.68
CA ILE A 35 6.80 -5.00 1.71
C ILE A 35 8.30 -5.16 1.49
N LYS A 36 9.00 -4.05 1.29
CA LYS A 36 10.45 -4.05 1.12
C LYS A 36 11.19 -3.50 2.30
N GLU A 37 10.59 -2.57 3.03
CA GLU A 37 11.19 -1.97 4.20
C GLU A 37 10.14 -1.84 5.29
N MET A 38 10.55 -2.00 6.54
CA MET A 38 9.75 -1.64 7.70
C MET A 38 10.62 -0.92 8.71
N SER A 39 10.05 0.07 9.38
CA SER A 39 10.67 0.73 10.51
C SER A 39 10.75 -0.25 11.68
N GLU A 40 11.91 -0.33 12.31
CA GLU A 40 12.10 -1.08 13.55
C GLU A 40 11.55 -0.33 14.77
N ILE A 41 11.37 0.98 14.64
CA ILE A 41 10.93 1.88 15.72
C ILE A 41 9.56 2.47 15.34
N PRO A 42 8.56 2.46 16.25
CA PRO A 42 7.29 3.10 15.99
C PRO A 42 7.44 4.63 15.94
N ASN A 43 6.57 5.28 15.19
CA ASN A 43 6.48 6.74 15.18
C ASN A 43 5.93 7.27 16.53
N HIS A 44 5.85 8.59 16.67
CA HIS A 44 5.35 9.25 17.89
C HIS A 44 3.93 8.86 18.30
N GLN A 45 3.12 8.29 17.39
CA GLN A 45 1.76 7.83 17.66
C GLN A 45 1.71 6.32 17.99
N GLY A 46 2.85 5.64 18.05
CA GLY A 46 2.94 4.19 18.31
C GLY A 46 2.78 3.33 17.06
N ASN A 47 2.75 3.91 15.85
CA ASN A 47 2.54 3.17 14.61
C ASN A 47 3.86 2.81 13.92
N TYR A 48 3.97 1.58 13.43
CA TYR A 48 5.08 1.17 12.57
C TYR A 48 4.81 1.59 11.13
N ILE A 49 5.87 2.06 10.46
CA ILE A 49 5.85 2.46 9.06
C ILE A 49 6.46 1.33 8.24
N ALA A 50 5.79 0.91 7.18
CA ALA A 50 6.40 0.04 6.18
C ALA A 50 6.24 0.63 4.78
N VAL A 51 7.24 0.34 3.94
CA VAL A 51 7.29 0.76 2.54
C VAL A 51 6.98 -0.46 1.67
N ALA A 52 5.89 -0.33 0.92
CA ALA A 52 5.48 -1.32 -0.08
C ALA A 52 5.96 -0.88 -1.47
N TYR A 53 6.52 -1.83 -2.21
CA TYR A 53 6.83 -1.66 -3.63
C TYR A 53 5.68 -2.20 -4.47
N LEU A 54 5.12 -1.38 -5.36
CA LEU A 54 4.03 -1.79 -6.24
C LEU A 54 4.60 -2.64 -7.39
N LYS A 55 4.10 -3.87 -7.57
CA LYS A 55 4.67 -4.79 -8.58
C LYS A 55 4.45 -4.34 -10.02
N ASN A 56 3.27 -3.78 -10.28
CA ASN A 56 2.86 -3.34 -11.62
C ASN A 56 2.55 -1.84 -11.65
N GLY A 57 3.23 -1.05 -10.82
CA GLY A 57 2.91 0.38 -10.67
C GLY A 57 1.48 0.59 -10.19
N LEU A 58 0.72 1.45 -10.89
CA LEU A 58 -0.67 1.79 -10.56
C LEU A 58 -1.71 0.93 -11.31
N GLU A 59 -1.31 -0.23 -11.81
CA GLU A 59 -2.22 -1.23 -12.35
C GLU A 59 -2.91 -2.00 -11.21
N THR A 60 -4.23 -2.05 -11.25
CA THR A 60 -5.06 -2.73 -10.25
C THR A 60 -5.30 -4.19 -10.59
N THR A 61 -5.86 -4.96 -9.65
CA THR A 61 -6.26 -6.37 -9.86
C THR A 61 -7.33 -6.57 -10.94
N THR A 62 -8.01 -5.50 -11.38
CA THR A 62 -8.96 -5.54 -12.51
C THR A 62 -8.33 -5.07 -13.82
N ASN A 63 -7.00 -4.88 -13.86
CA ASN A 63 -6.22 -4.35 -14.99
C ASN A 63 -6.60 -2.90 -15.36
N SER A 64 -7.13 -2.13 -14.40
CA SER A 64 -7.34 -0.69 -14.57
C SER A 64 -6.07 0.06 -14.19
N PHE A 65 -5.70 1.08 -14.95
CA PHE A 65 -4.52 1.91 -14.64
C PHE A 65 -4.96 3.21 -13.97
N LEU A 66 -4.55 3.41 -12.71
CA LEU A 66 -4.88 4.65 -11.99
C LEU A 66 -3.92 5.76 -12.43
N PRO A 67 -4.41 6.98 -12.76
CA PRO A 67 -3.54 8.11 -13.01
C PRO A 67 -2.81 8.50 -11.72
N PHE A 68 -1.51 8.75 -11.83
CA PHE A 68 -0.71 9.20 -10.69
C PHE A 68 -1.15 10.60 -10.25
N SER A 69 -1.39 10.75 -8.96
CA SER A 69 -1.58 12.04 -8.30
C SER A 69 -0.66 12.12 -7.09
N GLU A 70 -0.10 13.30 -6.84
CA GLU A 70 0.56 13.56 -5.57
C GLU A 70 -0.47 13.45 -4.43
N GLY A 71 -0.01 12.97 -3.27
CA GLY A 71 -0.86 12.83 -2.08
C GLY A 71 -1.90 11.70 -2.15
N MET A 72 -1.75 10.71 -3.03
CA MET A 72 -2.60 9.51 -3.01
C MET A 72 -2.48 8.80 -1.65
N VAL A 73 -3.62 8.60 -1.00
CA VAL A 73 -3.76 7.90 0.28
C VAL A 73 -4.46 6.57 0.04
N GLY A 74 -4.04 5.53 0.76
CA GLY A 74 -4.63 4.21 0.66
C GLY A 74 -4.52 3.43 1.96
N TYR A 75 -5.21 2.30 1.98
CA TYR A 75 -5.31 1.40 3.13
C TYR A 75 -5.07 -0.05 2.73
N CYS A 76 -4.70 -0.88 3.70
CA CYS A 76 -4.50 -2.33 3.55
C CYS A 76 -5.32 -3.07 4.60
#